data_AF-A0A6F9C7K5-F1
#
_entry.id   AF-A0A6F9C7K5-F1
#
_cell.length_a   1.000
_cell.length_b   1.000
_cell.length_c   1.000
_cell.angle_alpha   90.00
_cell.angle_beta   90.00
_cell.angle_gamma   90.00
#
_symmetry.space_group_name_H-M   'P 1'
#
loop_
_entity.id
_entity.type
_entity.pdbx_description
1 polymer ?
#
loop_
_entity_poly.entity_id
_entity_poly.type
_entity_poly.pdbx_seq_one_letter_code
_entity_poly.pdbx_strand_id
1 'polypeptide(L)'
;PGKDSKLVPILLVARVIFVPLFMLCNVQPRYNLPVFFEHDAWFIVFMILFAFSNGYLASLCMCFGPKKVAPHEAETAGAIMAFFLSLGLALGASLSFLFRGLV
;
A
#
# COMPACT_ATOMS: atom_id res chain seq x y z
N PRO A 1 13.12 -14.64 -2.69
CA PRO A 1 11.90 -15.05 -1.94
C PRO A 1 11.16 -16.18 -2.69
N GLY A 2 11.01 -17.35 -2.07
CA GLY A 2 10.41 -18.53 -2.70
C GLY A 2 8.91 -18.37 -3.00
N LYS A 3 8.40 -19.18 -3.93
CA LYS A 3 6.99 -19.19 -4.41
C LYS A 3 5.96 -19.33 -3.27
N ASP A 4 6.33 -19.91 -2.13
CA ASP A 4 5.46 -20.19 -0.98
C ASP A 4 5.68 -19.29 0.23
N SER A 5 6.46 -18.21 0.08
CA SER A 5 6.74 -17.33 1.21
C SER A 5 5.49 -16.52 1.62
N LYS A 6 4.91 -16.87 2.76
CA LYS A 6 3.85 -16.10 3.45
C LYS A 6 4.30 -14.70 3.87
N LEU A 7 5.57 -14.37 3.69
CA LEU A 7 6.16 -13.10 4.07
C LEU A 7 5.64 -11.95 3.19
N VAL A 8 5.42 -12.17 1.89
CA VAL A 8 4.86 -11.14 0.99
C VAL A 8 3.47 -10.66 1.43
N PRO A 9 2.47 -11.54 1.67
CA PRO A 9 1.17 -11.09 2.15
C PRO A 9 1.21 -10.46 3.55
N ILE A 10 2.09 -10.95 4.45
CA ILE A 10 2.27 -10.33 5.78
C ILE A 10 2.79 -8.89 5.64
N LEU A 11 3.82 -8.68 4.81
CA LEU A 11 4.36 -7.34 4.57
C LEU A 11 3.35 -6.41 3.88
N LEU A 12 2.48 -6.94 3.00
CA LEU A 12 1.40 -6.16 2.40
C LEU A 12 0.41 -5.65 3.45
N VAL A 13 -0.03 -6.51 4.38
CA VAL A 13 -0.95 -6.12 5.46
C VAL A 13 -0.27 -5.18 6.44
N ALA A 14 1.01 -5.41 6.76
CA ALA A 14 1.77 -4.54 7.65
C ALA A 14 1.79 -3.08 7.17
N ARG A 15 1.67 -2.82 5.86
CA ARG A 15 1.64 -1.45 5.33
C ARG A 15 0.43 -0.63 5.74
N VAL A 16 -0.64 -1.25 6.25
CA VAL A 16 -1.79 -0.54 6.81
C VAL A 16 -1.36 0.35 7.99
N ILE A 17 -0.28 0.01 8.70
CA ILE A 17 0.27 0.83 9.80
C ILE A 17 0.75 2.22 9.34
N PHE A 18 1.11 2.38 8.07
CA PHE A 18 1.54 3.69 7.56
C PHE A 18 0.37 4.68 7.49
N VAL A 19 -0.88 4.21 7.37
CA VAL A 19 -2.07 5.09 7.35
C VAL A 19 -2.22 5.90 8.64
N PRO A 20 -2.31 5.30 9.84
CA PRO A 20 -2.37 6.07 11.08
C PRO A 20 -1.07 6.86 11.33
N LEU A 21 0.10 6.34 10.94
CA LEU A 21 1.37 7.08 11.07
C LEU A 21 1.35 8.38 10.26
N PHE A 22 0.85 8.37 9.03
CA PHE A 22 0.71 9.59 8.22
C PHE A 22 -0.36 10.53 8.77
N MET A 23 -1.46 10.00 9.32
CA MET A 23 -2.51 10.83 9.95
C MET A 23 -2.02 11.52 11.24
N LEU A 24 -1.07 10.93 11.96
CA LEU A 24 -0.45 11.51 13.17
C LEU A 24 0.72 12.47 12.86
N CYS A 25 1.13 12.58 11.60
CA CYS A 25 2.09 13.59 11.16
C CYS A 25 1.47 15.00 11.09
N ASN A 26 2.30 16.02 11.01
CA ASN A 26 1.92 17.43 11.00
C ASN A 26 1.19 17.89 9.70
N VAL A 27 0.02 17.31 9.36
CA VAL A 27 -0.82 17.73 8.22
C VAL A 27 -1.81 18.83 8.63
N GLN A 28 -1.79 20.01 8.00
CA GLN A 28 -2.69 21.14 8.29
C GLN A 28 -3.61 21.44 7.10
N PRO A 29 -4.83 22.00 7.31
CA PRO A 29 -5.51 22.24 8.59
C PRO A 29 -6.14 20.94 9.13
N ARG A 30 -6.22 20.78 10.46
CA ARG A 30 -6.77 19.59 11.14
C ARG A 30 -7.75 20.00 12.24
N TYR A 31 -8.78 19.18 12.47
CA TYR A 31 -9.87 19.50 13.40
C TYR A 31 -9.99 18.51 14.57
N ASN A 32 -9.61 17.24 14.40
CA ASN A 32 -9.96 16.18 15.36
C ASN A 32 -8.79 15.37 15.96
N LEU A 33 -7.55 15.47 15.43
CA LEU A 33 -6.42 14.60 15.83
C LEU A 33 -5.23 15.37 16.44
N PRO A 34 -4.61 14.85 17.54
CA PRO A 34 -3.40 15.42 18.13
C PRO A 34 -2.15 15.10 17.30
N VAL A 35 -1.18 16.02 17.26
CA VAL A 35 0.10 15.82 16.57
C VAL A 35 1.07 15.07 17.48
N PHE A 36 1.55 13.91 17.02
CA PHE A 36 2.65 13.21 17.67
C PHE A 36 3.99 13.46 16.99
N PHE A 37 3.97 13.67 15.67
CA PHE A 37 5.17 13.91 14.87
C PHE A 37 5.12 15.32 14.27
N GLU A 38 5.64 16.30 15.01
CA GLU A 38 5.65 17.71 14.59
C GLU A 38 6.65 18.00 13.47
N HIS A 39 7.77 17.28 13.44
CA HIS A 39 8.87 17.52 12.51
C HIS A 39 8.69 16.76 11.19
N ASP A 40 8.76 17.47 10.06
CA ASP A 40 8.55 16.94 8.70
C ASP A 40 9.51 15.81 8.32
N ALA A 41 10.67 15.72 8.97
CA ALA A 41 11.59 14.60 8.79
C ALA A 41 10.93 13.24 9.04
N TRP A 42 10.02 13.13 10.01
CA TRP A 42 9.29 11.88 10.27
C TRP A 42 8.38 11.51 9.10
N PHE A 43 7.66 12.49 8.56
CA PHE A 43 6.84 12.30 7.38
C PHE A 43 7.67 11.84 6.18
N ILE A 44 8.83 12.46 5.93
CA ILE A 44 9.75 12.09 4.85
C ILE A 44 10.25 10.65 5.03
N VAL A 45 10.68 10.27 6.23
CA VAL A 45 11.16 8.90 6.52
C VAL A 45 10.05 7.87 6.29
N PHE A 46 8.85 8.11 6.80
CA PHE A 46 7.72 7.21 6.58
C PHE A 46 7.32 7.13 5.10
N MET A 47 7.38 8.25 4.37
CA MET A 47 7.10 8.30 2.94
C MET A 47 8.09 7.46 2.13
N ILE A 48 9.38 7.57 2.42
CA ILE A 48 10.43 6.77 1.77
C ILE A 48 10.19 5.28 2.00
N LEU A 49 9.96 4.87 3.26
CA LEU A 49 9.70 3.48 3.60
C LEU A 49 8.41 2.94 2.95
N PHE A 50 7.34 3.74 2.94
CA PHE A 50 6.08 3.39 2.32
C PHE A 50 6.21 3.25 0.79
N ALA A 51 6.86 4.21 0.13
CA ALA A 51 7.05 4.20 -1.32
C ALA A 51 7.95 3.04 -1.77
N PHE A 52 9.07 2.83 -1.07
CA PHE A 52 9.99 1.74 -1.37
C PHE A 52 9.32 0.37 -1.18
N SER A 53 8.63 0.16 -0.06
CA SER A 53 7.89 -1.09 0.18
C SER A 53 6.77 -1.31 -0.83
N ASN A 54 6.09 -0.24 -1.29
CA ASN A 54 5.09 -0.34 -2.35
C ASN A 54 5.67 -0.85 -3.66
N GLY A 55 6.71 -0.19 -4.15
CA GLY A 55 7.32 -0.53 -5.43
C GLY A 55 7.86 -1.95 -5.43
N TYR A 56 8.57 -2.33 -4.36
CA TYR A 56 9.15 -3.66 -4.22
C TYR A 56 8.06 -4.74 -4.16
N LEU A 57 7.09 -4.63 -3.25
CA LEU A 57 6.06 -5.66 -3.07
C LEU A 57 5.12 -5.76 -4.28
N ALA A 58 4.75 -4.64 -4.91
CA ALA A 58 3.91 -4.64 -6.11
C ALA A 58 4.61 -5.38 -7.26
N SER A 59 5.90 -5.10 -7.47
CA SER A 59 6.72 -5.78 -8.47
C SER A 59 6.80 -7.28 -8.20
N LEU A 60 7.06 -7.67 -6.95
CA LEU A 60 7.07 -9.08 -6.58
C LEU A 60 5.73 -9.78 -6.83
N CYS A 61 4.61 -9.13 -6.51
CA CYS A 61 3.28 -9.67 -6.76
C CYS A 61 3.05 -9.87 -8.26
N MET A 62 3.27 -8.85 -9.07
CA MET A 62 3.06 -8.92 -10.53
C MET A 62 3.99 -9.90 -11.23
N CYS A 63 5.24 -10.04 -10.78
CA CYS A 63 6.18 -10.99 -11.38
C CYS A 63 5.94 -12.45 -10.96
N PHE A 64 5.50 -12.70 -9.72
CA PHE A 64 5.32 -14.05 -9.21
C PHE A 64 3.89 -14.57 -9.29
N GLY A 65 2.88 -13.70 -9.36
CA GLY A 65 1.46 -14.08 -9.41
C GLY A 65 1.13 -14.98 -10.59
N PRO A 66 1.42 -14.58 -11.85
CA PRO A 66 1.19 -15.43 -13.02
C PRO A 66 2.00 -16.73 -13.01
N LYS A 67 3.11 -16.78 -12.26
CA LYS A 67 3.95 -17.98 -12.11
C LYS A 67 3.39 -19.00 -11.11
N LYS A 68 2.28 -18.69 -10.44
CA LYS A 68 1.56 -19.60 -9.53
C LYS A 68 0.45 -20.40 -10.21
N VAL A 69 0.07 -20.04 -11.43
CA VAL A 69 -0.92 -20.77 -12.24
C VAL A 69 -0.23 -21.58 -13.34
N ALA A 70 -1.00 -22.44 -14.02
CA ALA A 70 -0.50 -23.15 -15.18
C ALA A 70 -0.12 -22.15 -16.30
N PRO A 71 0.89 -22.45 -17.15
CA PRO A 71 1.37 -21.49 -18.15
C PRO A 71 0.29 -20.97 -19.12
N HIS A 72 -0.72 -21.80 -19.44
CA HIS A 72 -1.84 -21.39 -20.31
C HIS A 72 -2.81 -20.42 -19.62
N GLU A 73 -2.87 -20.42 -18.29
CA GLU A 73 -3.71 -19.50 -17.49
C GLU A 73 -2.95 -18.23 -17.06
N ALA A 74 -1.64 -18.15 -17.34
CA ALA A 74 -0.79 -17.06 -16.84
C ALA A 74 -1.21 -15.68 -17.38
N GLU A 75 -1.67 -15.62 -18.64
CA GLU A 75 -2.18 -14.39 -19.25
C GLU A 75 -3.47 -13.92 -18.56
N THR A 76 -4.44 -14.81 -18.40
CA THR A 76 -5.70 -14.54 -17.68
C THR A 76 -5.43 -14.11 -16.23
N ALA A 77 -4.53 -14.81 -15.53
CA ALA A 77 -4.12 -14.44 -14.18
C ALA A 77 -3.50 -13.03 -14.13
N GLY A 78 -2.64 -12.69 -15.09
CA GLY A 78 -2.08 -11.34 -15.22
C GLY A 78 -3.16 -10.27 -15.40
N ALA A 79 -4.15 -10.52 -16.26
CA ALA A 79 -5.28 -9.61 -16.46
C ALA A 79 -6.11 -9.40 -15.18
N ILE A 80 -6.42 -10.50 -14.45
CA ILE A 80 -7.12 -10.43 -13.16
C ILE A 80 -6.32 -9.59 -12.15
N MET A 81 -5.00 -9.78 -12.08
CA MET A 81 -4.15 -9.00 -11.18
C MET A 81 -4.14 -7.51 -11.52
N ALA A 82 -4.10 -7.14 -12.80
CA ALA A 82 -4.20 -5.76 -13.24
C ALA A 82 -5.55 -5.11 -12.89
N PHE A 83 -6.64 -5.88 -13.01
CA PHE A 83 -7.97 -5.46 -12.57
C PHE A 83 -8.01 -5.17 -11.07
N PHE A 84 -7.53 -6.09 -10.23
CA PHE A 84 -7.51 -5.90 -8.77
C PHE A 84 -6.58 -4.76 -8.34
N LEU A 85 -5.47 -4.53 -9.05
CA LEU A 85 -4.63 -3.36 -8.83
C LEU A 85 -5.42 -2.07 -9.08
N SER A 86 -6.09 -1.98 -10.23
CA SER A 86 -6.92 -0.82 -10.59
C SER A 86 -8.06 -0.59 -9.61
N LEU A 87 -8.73 -1.66 -9.19
CA LEU A 87 -9.77 -1.62 -8.16
C LEU A 87 -9.22 -1.11 -6.83
N GLY A 88 -8.05 -1.59 -6.40
CA GLY A 88 -7.38 -1.12 -5.19
C GLY A 88 -7.04 0.37 -5.24
N LEU A 89 -6.58 0.86 -6.40
CA LEU A 89 -6.33 2.29 -6.62
C LEU A 89 -7.62 3.11 -6.52
N ALA A 90 -8.72 2.65 -7.14
CA ALA A 90 -10.01 3.31 -7.09
C ALA A 90 -10.60 3.36 -5.67
N LEU A 91 -10.52 2.25 -4.94
CA LEU A 91 -10.93 2.18 -3.53
C LEU A 91 -10.05 3.08 -2.64
N GLY A 92 -8.73 3.09 -2.86
CA GLY A 92 -7.80 3.96 -2.15
C GLY A 92 -8.11 5.45 -2.38
N ALA A 93 -8.40 5.84 -3.62
CA ALA A 93 -8.81 7.20 -3.94
C ALA A 93 -10.13 7.58 -3.23
N SER A 94 -11.11 6.67 -3.23
CA SER A 94 -12.39 6.87 -2.55
C SER A 94 -12.22 7.04 -1.03
N LEU A 95 -11.44 6.16 -0.40
CA LEU A 95 -11.13 6.21 1.03
C LEU A 95 -10.30 7.45 1.42
N SER A 96 -9.49 7.99 0.51
CA SER A 96 -8.71 9.22 0.76
C SER A 96 -9.61 10.42 1.06
N PHE A 97 -10.77 10.52 0.41
CA PHE A 97 -11.76 11.56 0.72
C PHE A 97 -12.34 11.40 2.13
N LEU A 98 -12.61 10.15 2.54
CA LEU A 98 -13.09 9.86 3.90
C LEU A 98 -12.04 10.24 4.96
N PHE A 99 -10.78 9.85 4.76
CA PHE A 99 -9.69 10.20 5.67
C PHE A 99 -9.45 11.71 5.75
N ARG A 100 -9.54 12.42 4.63
CA ARG A 100 -9.43 13.88 4.60
C ARG A 100 -10.58 14.58 5.33
N GLY A 101 -11.77 13.96 5.39
CA GLY A 101 -12.87 14.46 6.22
C GLY A 101 -12.69 14.19 7.71
N LEU A 102 -11.86 13.20 8.09
CA LEU A 102 -11.60 12.82 9.48
C LEU A 102 -10.49 13.66 10.14
N VAL A 103 -9.41 13.92 9.39
CA VAL A 103 -8.26 14.74 9.80
C VAL A 103 -8.66 16.22 9.87
#